data_AF-A0A349XU76-F1
#
_entry.id   AF-A0A349XU76-F1
#
_cell.length_a   1.000
_cell.length_b   1.000
_cell.length_c   1.000
_cell.angle_alpha   90.00
_cell.angle_beta   90.00
_cell.angle_gamma   90.00
#
_symmetry.space_group_name_H-M   'P 1'
#
loop_
_entity.id
_entity.type
_entity.pdbx_description
1 polymer ?
#
loop_
_entity_poly.entity_id
_entity_poly.type
_entity_poly.pdbx_seq_one_letter_code
_entity_poly.pdbx_strand_id
1 'polypeptide(L)' 'CGQEDYLTMIDSYATHFDLGLDRDTLHHEALEWATTRGGLSGRVAWQYIQDAAGRLRKPLDR' A
#
# COMPACT_ATOMS: atom_id res chain seq x y z
N CYS A 1 14.44 4.27 5.51
CA CYS A 1 13.07 4.41 4.97
C CYS A 1 12.21 4.90 6.11
N GLY A 2 11.80 6.16 6.09
CA GLY A 2 10.87 6.71 7.07
C GLY A 2 9.41 6.36 6.73
N GLN A 3 8.49 6.81 7.57
CA GLN A 3 7.05 6.68 7.33
C GLN A 3 6.62 7.41 6.05
N GLU A 4 7.15 8.61 5.81
CA GLU A 4 6.82 9.41 4.62
C GLU A 4 7.25 8.73 3.32
N ASP A 5 8.46 8.14 3.28
CA ASP A 5 8.93 7.35 2.14
C ASP A 5 8.00 6.17 1.87
N TYR A 6 7.58 5.47 2.93
CA TYR A 6 6.70 4.32 2.83
C TYR A 6 5.32 4.70 2.29
N LEU A 7 4.70 5.76 2.84
CA LEU A 7 3.41 6.27 2.35
C LEU A 7 3.51 6.77 0.91
N THR A 8 4.62 7.41 0.53
CA THR A 8 4.85 7.85 -0.86
C THR A 8 4.92 6.67 -1.84
N MET A 9 5.54 5.55 -1.45
CA MET A 9 5.54 4.33 -2.27
C MET A 9 4.12 3.76 -2.42
N ILE A 10 3.38 3.68 -1.32
CA ILE A 10 1.99 3.21 -1.29
C ILE A 10 1.09 4.06 -2.21
N ASP A 11 1.19 5.38 -2.12
CA ASP A 11 0.46 6.32 -2.95
C ASP A 11 0.77 6.15 -4.44
N SER A 12 2.06 6.00 -4.75
CA SER A 12 2.53 5.75 -6.12
C SER A 12 1.97 4.45 -6.70
N TYR A 13 1.95 3.37 -5.91
CA TYR A 13 1.37 2.10 -6.32
C TYR A 13 -0.15 2.19 -6.48
N ALA A 14 -0.86 2.77 -5.51
CA ALA A 14 -2.31 2.88 -5.55
C ALA A 14 -2.80 3.71 -6.74
N THR A 15 -2.08 4.79 -7.07
CA THR A 15 -2.32 5.60 -8.26
C THR A 15 -1.99 4.83 -9.54
N HIS A 16 -0.87 4.10 -9.57
CA HIS A 16 -0.45 3.35 -10.75
C HIS A 16 -1.44 2.24 -11.13
N PHE A 17 -1.98 1.53 -10.13
CA PHE A 17 -2.91 0.40 -10.34
C PHE A 17 -4.40 0.80 -10.26
N ASP A 18 -4.70 2.10 -10.13
CA ASP A 18 -6.07 2.63 -9.98
C ASP A 18 -6.90 1.81 -8.99
N LEU A 19 -6.41 1.71 -7.75
CA LEU A 19 -7.07 0.90 -6.71
C LEU A 19 -8.42 1.49 -6.30
N GLY A 20 -8.67 2.78 -6.56
CA GLY A 20 -9.94 3.45 -6.24
C GLY A 20 -10.20 3.58 -4.75
N LEU A 21 -9.16 3.41 -3.91
CA LEU A 21 -9.19 3.69 -2.49
C LEU A 21 -8.91 5.17 -2.23
N ASP A 22 -9.57 5.71 -1.21
CA ASP A 22 -9.21 7.02 -0.69
C ASP A 22 -7.81 6.98 -0.05
N ARG A 23 -7.05 8.06 -0.25
CA ARG A 23 -5.67 8.18 0.21
C ARG A 23 -5.55 8.05 1.73
N ASP A 24 -6.48 8.63 2.48
CA ASP A 24 -6.45 8.59 3.94
C ASP A 24 -6.67 7.16 4.45
N THR A 25 -7.65 6.47 3.85
CA THR A 25 -7.93 5.05 4.15
C THR A 25 -6.72 4.18 3.83
N LEU A 26 -6.14 4.36 2.64
CA LEU A 26 -4.98 3.62 2.18
C LEU A 26 -3.77 3.83 3.11
N HIS A 27 -3.52 5.08 3.54
CA HIS A 27 -2.45 5.39 4.47
C HIS A 27 -2.68 4.77 5.85
N HIS A 28 -3.91 4.86 6.37
CA HIS A 28 -4.25 4.30 7.68
C HIS A 28 -4.01 2.79 7.71
N GLU A 29 -4.59 2.07 6.74
CA GLU A 29 -4.44 0.61 6.63
C GLU A 29 -2.98 0.21 6.38
N ALA A 30 -2.25 0.95 5.54
CA ALA A 30 -0.86 0.65 5.26
C ALA A 30 0.04 0.81 6.51
N LEU A 31 -0.25 1.76 7.39
CA LEU A 31 0.47 1.95 8.66
C LEU A 31 0.16 0.85 9.68
N GLU A 32 -1.11 0.45 9.79
CA GLU A 32 -1.51 -0.70 10.62
C GLU A 32 -0.87 -2.00 10.12
N TRP A 33 -0.83 -2.17 8.79
CA TRP A 33 -0.19 -3.31 8.14
C TRP A 33 1.32 -3.34 8.43
N ALA A 34 2.01 -2.21 8.29
CA ALA A 34 3.44 -2.09 8.57
C ALA A 34 3.77 -2.35 10.05
N THR A 35 2.91 -1.90 10.95
CA THR A 35 3.03 -2.15 12.39
C THR A 35 2.92 -3.64 12.70
N THR A 36 2.00 -4.34 12.04
CA THR A 36 1.80 -5.80 12.20
C THR A 36 2.95 -6.62 11.62
N ARG A 37 3.51 -6.20 10.48
CA ARG A 37 4.59 -6.91 9.76
C ARG A 37 5.99 -6.56 10.26
N GLY A 38 6.13 -5.56 11.13
CA GLY A 38 7.38 -5.21 11.78
C GLY A 38 8.35 -4.44 10.89
N GLY A 39 7.88 -3.50 10.07
CA GLY A 39 8.78 -2.56 9.40
C GLY A 39 8.19 -1.77 8.24
N LEU A 40 8.82 -0.63 7.98
CA LEU A 40 8.54 0.27 6.86
C LEU A 40 9.59 0.01 5.77
N SER A 41 9.24 -0.84 4.81
CA SER A 41 10.11 -1.16 3.67
C SER A 41 9.31 -1.23 2.39
N GLY A 42 9.97 -0.99 1.24
CA GLY A 42 9.31 -1.14 -0.07
C GLY A 42 8.76 -2.55 -0.31
N ARG A 43 9.36 -3.57 0.30
CA ARG A 43 8.82 -4.94 0.27
C ARG A 43 7.49 -5.04 1.01
N VAL A 44 7.38 -4.48 2.21
CA VAL A 44 6.13 -4.48 3.00
C VAL A 44 5.06 -3.64 2.30
N ALA A 45 5.45 -2.52 1.69
CA ALA A 45 4.56 -1.69 0.87
C ALA A 45 3.95 -2.49 -0.28
N TRP A 46 4.79 -3.21 -1.04
CA TRP A 46 4.32 -4.08 -2.13
C TRP A 46 3.43 -5.23 -1.65
N GLN A 47 3.68 -5.77 -0.45
CA GLN A 47 2.81 -6.80 0.14
C GLN A 47 1.42 -6.25 0.48
N TYR A 48 1.35 -5.05 1.06
CA TYR A 48 0.07 -4.39 1.34
C TYR A 48 -0.70 -4.12 0.05
N ILE A 49 -0.04 -3.60 -0.99
CA ILE A 49 -0.69 -3.32 -2.29
C ILE A 49 -1.26 -4.59 -2.93
N GLN A 50 -0.54 -5.72 -2.89
CA GLN A 50 -1.06 -7.00 -3.37
C GLN A 50 -2.28 -7.48 -2.57
N ASP A 51 -2.25 -7.32 -1.24
CA ASP A 51 -3.38 -7.67 -0.38
C ASP A 51 -4.59 -6.78 -0.67
N ALA A 52 -4.39 -5.46 -0.74
CA ALA A 52 -5.41 -4.47 -1.06
C ALA A 52 -6.02 -4.72 -2.44
N ALA A 53 -5.20 -4.94 -3.48
CA ALA A 53 -5.67 -5.26 -4.82
C ALA A 53 -6.44 -6.58 -4.87
N GLY A 54 -5.98 -7.60 -4.13
CA GLY A 54 -6.68 -8.87 -3.98
C GLY A 54 -8.07 -8.72 -3.35
N ARG A 55 -8.19 -7.90 -2.29
CA ARG A 55 -9.48 -7.59 -1.66
C ARG A 55 -10.44 -6.85 -2.60
N LEU A 56 -9.91 -5.92 -3.38
CA LEU A 56 -10.66 -5.11 -4.34
C LEU A 56 -10.95 -5.84 -5.65
N ARG A 57 -10.39 -7.03 -5.85
CA ARG A 57 -10.42 -7.80 -7.11
C ARG A 57 -9.95 -6.96 -8.31
N LYS A 58 -8.98 -6.08 -8.06
CA LYS A 58 -8.33 -5.27 -9.11
C LYS A 58 -7.14 -6.05 -9.64
N PRO A 59 -7.01 -6.22 -10.96
CA PRO A 59 -5.82 -6.84 -11.53
C PRO A 59 -4.63 -5.91 -11.34
N LEU A 60 -3.57 -6.43 -10.71
CA LEU A 60 -2.24 -5.81 -10.76
C LEU A 60 -1.58 -6.22 -12.08
N ASP A 61 -2.17 -5.81 -13.19
CA ASP A 61 -1.59 -6.04 -14.52
C ASP A 61 -0.46 -5.05 -14.76
N ARG A 62 0.60 -5.50 -15.43
CA ARG A 62 1.88 -4.80 -15.54
C ARG A 62 1.94 -3.85 -16.73
#